data_AF-A0A653YTA2-F1
#
_entry.id   AF-A0A653YTA2-F1
#
_cell.length_a   1.000
_cell.length_b   1.000
_cell.length_c   1.000
_cell.angle_alpha   90.00
_cell.angle_beta   90.00
_cell.angle_gamma   90.00
#
_symmetry.space_group_name_H-M   'P 1'
#
loop_
_entity.id
_entity.type
_entity.pdbx_description
1 polymer ?
#
loop_
_entity_poly.entity_id
_entity_poly.type
_entity_poly.pdbx_seq_one_letter_code
_entity_poly.pdbx_strand_id
1 'polypeptide(L)'
;MSKKSDFEKALKEFVTTLQGYISSEDGQWTIKGFIDIYKNVYTISSDTKIISKILEIHIFPKLLELSEKHGYKIVLADHQNYYPDISFVDNENDSVRFAVDFKTSYRLPSKPHLCNGFTLGSHGKYFEDRASTKNIQFPYGTYSGHYCLGIIYDRVDSRDIDETKIHNVDSLASITSVVGNFSFFVAEKWRIASDKSGSGNTANIGSINNIADIFEGKGMFSKLGEQWFDDYWMNYKKITVPDGKGGTKKITSLKEYVAYRKGDASLIVPKHNGTPKKVK
;
A
#
# COMPACT_ATOMS: atom_id res chain seq x y z
N MET A 1 9.15 23.05 10.27
CA MET A 1 8.64 22.11 9.24
C MET A 1 7.14 21.98 9.45
N SER A 2 6.36 21.58 8.44
CA SER A 2 4.91 21.35 8.62
C SER A 2 4.67 20.02 9.35
N LYS A 3 3.60 19.90 10.14
CA LYS A 3 3.22 18.64 10.82
C LYS A 3 3.20 17.44 9.86
N LYS A 4 2.78 17.65 8.60
CA LYS A 4 2.82 16.63 7.53
C LYS A 4 4.25 16.15 7.24
N SER A 5 5.20 17.07 7.08
CA SER A 5 6.61 16.74 6.83
C SER A 5 7.23 16.00 8.01
N ASP A 6 6.90 16.41 9.24
CA ASP A 6 7.43 15.79 10.46
C ASP A 6 6.86 14.37 10.62
N PHE A 7 5.56 14.18 10.35
CA PHE A 7 4.90 12.87 10.37
C PHE A 7 5.47 11.93 9.29
N GLU A 8 5.65 12.41 8.06
CA GLU A 8 6.25 11.60 7.00
C GLU A 8 7.68 11.18 7.34
N LYS A 9 8.47 12.08 7.93
CA LYS A 9 9.82 11.76 8.41
C LYS A 9 9.77 10.68 9.49
N ALA A 10 8.87 10.80 10.47
CA ALA A 10 8.69 9.80 11.52
C ALA A 10 8.32 8.42 10.95
N LEU A 11 7.39 8.36 9.98
CA LEU A 11 7.06 7.10 9.30
C LEU A 11 8.23 6.54 8.48
N LYS A 12 9.03 7.39 7.83
CA LYS A 12 10.21 6.95 7.07
C LYS A 12 11.26 6.34 8.00
N GLU A 13 11.51 6.96 9.14
CA GLU A 13 12.41 6.41 10.16
C GLU A 13 11.84 5.10 10.72
N PHE A 14 10.53 5.07 11.03
CA PHE A 14 9.84 3.89 11.53
C PHE A 14 10.01 2.65 10.63
N VAL A 15 9.79 2.78 9.33
CA VAL A 15 9.86 1.61 8.43
C VAL A 15 11.27 1.02 8.33
N THR A 16 12.32 1.79 8.64
CA THR A 16 13.70 1.26 8.69
C THR A 16 13.93 0.29 9.84
N THR A 17 13.13 0.38 10.92
CA THR A 17 13.28 -0.51 12.08
C THR A 17 12.49 -1.81 11.94
N LEU A 18 11.54 -1.87 11.00
CA LEU A 18 10.61 -3.01 10.88
C LEU A 18 11.29 -4.30 10.43
N GLN A 19 12.33 -4.21 9.60
CA GLN A 19 13.02 -5.41 9.10
C GLN A 19 13.63 -6.21 10.25
N GLY A 20 14.36 -5.56 11.17
CA GLY A 20 14.92 -6.24 12.35
C GLY A 20 13.87 -6.67 13.37
N TYR A 21 12.67 -6.09 13.33
CA TYR A 21 11.57 -6.46 14.22
C TYR A 21 10.83 -7.71 13.75
N ILE A 22 10.56 -7.84 12.45
CA ILE A 22 9.75 -8.95 11.94
C ILE A 22 10.55 -10.10 11.34
N SER A 23 11.84 -9.92 11.04
CA SER A 23 12.66 -10.95 10.40
C SER A 23 13.70 -11.54 11.34
N SER A 24 13.95 -12.83 11.19
CA SER A 24 15.14 -13.47 11.75
C SER A 24 16.41 -13.06 10.98
N GLU A 25 17.58 -13.42 11.51
CA GLU A 25 18.89 -13.09 10.93
C GLU A 25 19.06 -13.61 9.48
N ASP A 26 18.40 -14.73 9.15
CA ASP A 26 18.40 -15.33 7.82
C ASP A 26 17.29 -14.78 6.89
N GLY A 27 16.58 -13.74 7.31
CA GLY A 27 15.55 -13.05 6.50
C GLY A 27 14.19 -13.74 6.48
N GLN A 28 13.99 -14.83 7.22
CA GLN A 28 12.68 -15.46 7.37
C GLN A 28 11.75 -14.61 8.23
N TRP A 29 10.43 -14.77 8.04
CA TRP A 29 9.46 -14.18 8.95
C TRP A 29 9.52 -14.85 10.33
N THR A 30 9.52 -14.05 11.40
CA THR A 30 9.50 -14.58 12.78
C THR A 30 8.16 -15.22 13.16
N ILE A 31 7.07 -14.83 12.50
CA ILE A 31 5.78 -15.53 12.65
C ILE A 31 5.80 -16.80 11.79
N LYS A 32 5.59 -17.94 12.47
CA LYS A 32 5.57 -19.27 11.85
C LYS A 32 4.17 -19.86 11.74
N GLY A 33 3.22 -19.33 12.50
CA GLY A 33 1.90 -19.91 12.67
C GLY A 33 1.11 -19.25 13.79
N PHE A 34 -0.06 -19.80 14.10
CA PHE A 34 -0.78 -19.49 15.33
C PHE A 34 -0.68 -20.68 16.29
N ILE A 35 -0.79 -20.40 17.59
CA ILE A 35 -0.66 -21.39 18.66
C ILE A 35 -1.99 -21.50 19.43
N ASP A 36 -2.37 -22.71 19.81
CA ASP A 36 -3.53 -22.95 20.68
C ASP A 36 -3.14 -23.10 22.16
N ILE A 37 -4.14 -23.25 23.03
CA ILE A 37 -3.93 -23.44 24.47
C ILE A 37 -3.25 -24.78 24.84
N TYR A 38 -3.16 -25.71 23.89
CA TYR A 38 -2.48 -27.01 24.05
C TYR A 38 -1.03 -26.98 23.55
N LYS A 39 -0.53 -25.80 23.16
CA LYS A 39 0.81 -25.58 22.60
C LYS A 39 1.03 -26.27 21.25
N ASN A 40 -0.05 -26.50 20.50
CA ASN A 40 0.03 -26.88 19.10
C ASN A 40 0.23 -25.64 18.25
N VAL A 41 1.19 -25.69 17.34
CA VAL A 41 1.46 -24.65 16.35
C VAL A 41 0.91 -25.09 15.00
N TYR A 42 0.07 -24.23 14.43
CA TYR A 42 -0.55 -24.40 13.12
C TYR A 42 0.09 -23.41 12.15
N THR A 43 0.66 -23.93 11.07
CA THR A 43 1.24 -23.09 10.02
C THR A 43 0.15 -22.28 9.32
N ILE A 44 0.57 -21.20 8.67
CA ILE A 44 -0.33 -20.30 7.93
C ILE A 44 -0.16 -20.54 6.44
N SER A 45 -1.20 -20.27 5.65
CA SER A 45 -1.09 -20.39 4.20
C SER A 45 -0.32 -19.23 3.58
N SER A 46 0.13 -19.41 2.34
CA SER A 46 0.74 -18.35 1.53
C SER A 46 -0.28 -17.37 0.91
N ASP A 47 -1.56 -17.43 1.32
CA ASP A 47 -2.61 -16.52 0.87
C ASP A 47 -2.32 -15.07 1.31
N THR A 48 -2.43 -14.13 0.37
CA THR A 48 -2.05 -12.73 0.62
C THR A 48 -2.96 -12.04 1.63
N LYS A 49 -4.24 -12.42 1.73
CA LYS A 49 -5.14 -11.81 2.72
C LYS A 49 -4.75 -12.25 4.13
N ILE A 50 -4.37 -13.52 4.29
CA ILE A 50 -3.88 -14.04 5.59
C ILE A 50 -2.56 -13.36 5.96
N ILE A 51 -1.58 -13.38 5.06
CA ILE A 51 -0.28 -12.72 5.29
C ILE A 51 -0.47 -11.23 5.60
N SER A 52 -1.29 -10.52 4.83
CA SER A 52 -1.55 -9.09 5.04
C SER A 52 -2.10 -8.81 6.42
N LYS A 53 -3.09 -9.59 6.88
CA LYS A 53 -3.71 -9.34 8.18
C LYS A 53 -2.77 -9.66 9.34
N ILE A 54 -1.99 -10.71 9.22
CA ILE A 54 -1.01 -11.07 10.26
C ILE A 54 0.11 -10.03 10.32
N LEU A 55 0.60 -9.52 9.18
CA LEU A 55 1.59 -8.43 9.15
C LEU A 55 1.07 -7.16 9.81
N GLU A 56 -0.19 -6.78 9.55
CA GLU A 56 -0.86 -5.65 10.19
C GLU A 56 -0.87 -5.82 11.71
N ILE A 57 -1.33 -6.97 12.22
CA ILE A 57 -1.38 -7.28 13.65
C ILE A 57 0.02 -7.27 14.27
N HIS A 58 1.00 -7.86 13.58
CA HIS A 58 2.37 -7.96 14.06
C HIS A 58 3.02 -6.58 14.18
N ILE A 59 2.80 -5.68 13.22
CA ILE A 59 3.40 -4.34 13.20
C ILE A 59 2.65 -3.37 14.15
N PHE A 60 1.39 -3.65 14.49
CA PHE A 60 0.54 -2.75 15.26
C PHE A 60 1.14 -2.24 16.59
N PRO A 61 1.76 -3.08 17.45
CA PRO A 61 2.37 -2.61 18.69
C PRO A 61 3.46 -1.55 18.44
N LYS A 62 4.25 -1.72 17.38
CA LYS A 62 5.29 -0.75 16.99
C LYS A 62 4.71 0.56 16.49
N LEU A 63 3.55 0.53 15.84
CA LEU A 63 2.84 1.77 15.46
C LEU A 63 2.28 2.51 16.67
N LEU A 64 1.85 1.79 17.71
CA LEU A 64 1.41 2.41 18.96
C LEU A 64 2.57 3.16 19.63
N GLU A 65 3.75 2.52 19.74
CA GLU A 65 4.97 3.18 20.23
C GLU A 65 5.31 4.44 19.41
N LEU A 66 5.19 4.36 18.07
CA LEU A 66 5.39 5.51 17.19
C LEU A 66 4.39 6.64 17.48
N SER A 67 3.10 6.32 17.65
CA SER A 67 2.07 7.32 17.93
C SER A 67 2.34 8.05 19.24
N GLU A 68 2.66 7.31 20.31
CA GLU A 68 2.95 7.87 21.63
C GLU A 68 4.18 8.77 21.58
N LYS A 69 5.26 8.30 20.95
CA LYS A 69 6.51 9.05 20.80
C LYS A 69 6.34 10.38 20.07
N HIS A 70 5.44 10.44 19.09
CA HIS A 70 5.27 11.62 18.23
C HIS A 70 4.01 12.44 18.55
N GLY A 71 3.30 12.15 19.64
CA GLY A 71 2.17 12.97 20.11
C GLY A 71 0.87 12.76 19.31
N TYR A 72 0.63 11.54 18.85
CA TYR A 72 -0.60 11.15 18.14
C TYR A 72 -1.38 10.10 18.93
N LYS A 73 -2.70 10.09 18.74
CA LYS A 73 -3.57 8.95 19.09
C LYS A 73 -3.92 8.15 17.84
N ILE A 74 -4.02 6.83 18.00
CA ILE A 74 -4.47 5.92 16.96
C ILE A 74 -5.99 5.74 17.04
N VAL A 75 -6.67 5.96 15.92
CA VAL A 75 -8.08 5.62 15.74
C VAL A 75 -8.17 4.55 14.65
N LEU A 76 -8.67 3.37 15.01
CA LEU A 76 -8.90 2.26 14.08
C LEU A 76 -10.20 2.46 13.31
N ALA A 77 -10.32 1.78 12.17
CA ALA A 77 -11.58 1.72 11.45
C ALA A 77 -12.68 1.04 12.29
N ASP A 78 -13.79 1.75 12.53
CA ASP A 78 -14.93 1.26 13.32
C ASP A 78 -15.69 0.10 12.65
N HIS A 79 -15.53 -0.04 11.33
CA HIS A 79 -16.26 -1.00 10.53
C HIS A 79 -15.34 -1.73 9.54
N GLN A 80 -15.72 -2.96 9.19
CA GLN A 80 -15.07 -3.67 8.08
C GLN A 80 -15.20 -2.88 6.77
N ASN A 81 -14.14 -2.89 5.97
CA ASN A 81 -14.05 -2.18 4.68
C ASN A 81 -14.06 -0.64 4.78
N TYR A 82 -13.74 -0.07 5.94
CA TYR A 82 -13.51 1.36 6.07
C TYR A 82 -12.05 1.69 5.78
N TYR A 83 -11.84 2.82 5.11
CA TYR A 83 -10.52 3.43 4.94
C TYR A 83 -10.27 4.50 6.03
N PRO A 84 -9.03 4.75 6.45
CA PRO A 84 -7.86 3.87 6.35
C PRO A 84 -7.90 2.75 7.39
N ASP A 85 -6.92 1.84 7.34
CA ASP A 85 -6.68 0.90 8.45
C ASP A 85 -6.43 1.64 9.78
N ILE A 86 -5.61 2.70 9.75
CA ILE A 86 -5.26 3.51 10.93
C ILE A 86 -5.33 5.00 10.60
N SER A 87 -6.00 5.75 11.47
CA SER A 87 -5.92 7.22 11.50
C SER A 87 -5.04 7.67 12.66
N PHE A 88 -3.96 8.39 12.35
CA PHE A 88 -3.17 9.11 13.35
C PHE A 88 -3.78 10.50 13.53
N VAL A 89 -4.25 10.81 14.73
CA VAL A 89 -4.87 12.09 15.07
C VAL A 89 -3.95 12.81 16.06
N ASP A 90 -3.58 14.05 15.77
CA ASP A 90 -2.71 14.84 16.64
C ASP A 90 -3.38 15.10 17.99
N ASN A 91 -2.66 14.90 19.09
CA ASN A 91 -3.21 15.01 20.45
C ASN A 91 -3.54 16.46 20.85
N GLU A 92 -2.87 17.44 20.25
CA GLU A 92 -3.05 18.87 20.55
C GLU A 92 -4.09 19.50 19.61
N ASN A 93 -4.24 18.96 18.40
CA ASN A 93 -5.15 19.46 17.39
C ASN A 93 -5.77 18.34 16.56
N ASP A 94 -6.96 17.89 16.97
CA ASP A 94 -7.71 16.84 16.29
C ASP A 94 -8.02 17.13 14.81
N SER A 95 -7.91 18.38 14.33
CA SER A 95 -8.05 18.67 12.88
C SER A 95 -6.87 18.18 12.03
N VAL A 96 -5.72 17.92 12.63
CA VAL A 96 -4.55 17.33 11.97
C VAL A 96 -4.67 15.81 12.07
N ARG A 97 -4.97 15.19 10.93
CA ARG A 97 -5.13 13.74 10.81
C ARG A 97 -4.31 13.20 9.65
N PHE A 98 -3.70 12.04 9.83
CA PHE A 98 -3.02 11.32 8.76
C PHE A 98 -3.61 9.93 8.61
N ALA A 99 -3.97 9.58 7.38
CA ALA A 99 -4.44 8.25 7.05
C ALA A 99 -3.24 7.35 6.72
N VAL A 100 -3.12 6.22 7.41
CA VAL A 100 -2.09 5.21 7.17
C VAL A 100 -2.76 3.88 6.83
N ASP A 101 -2.49 3.39 5.63
CA ASP A 101 -3.11 2.20 5.08
C ASP A 101 -2.03 1.16 4.79
N PHE A 102 -2.19 -0.05 5.32
CA PHE A 102 -1.28 -1.15 5.06
C PHE A 102 -1.45 -1.64 3.64
N LYS A 103 -0.31 -1.85 2.97
CA LYS A 103 -0.26 -2.34 1.60
C LYS A 103 0.76 -3.43 1.51
N THR A 104 0.31 -4.65 1.23
CA THR A 104 1.20 -5.79 1.05
C THR A 104 1.20 -6.26 -0.39
N SER A 105 2.36 -6.62 -0.91
CA SER A 105 2.52 -7.24 -2.23
C SER A 105 3.70 -8.19 -2.20
N TYR A 106 3.82 -9.03 -3.22
CA TYR A 106 4.92 -9.97 -3.35
C TYR A 106 5.78 -9.64 -4.57
N ARG A 107 7.07 -9.98 -4.51
CA ARG A 107 7.97 -9.87 -5.67
C ARG A 107 7.61 -10.90 -6.72
N LEU A 108 7.72 -10.53 -8.00
CA LEU A 108 7.49 -11.45 -9.10
C LEU A 108 8.72 -12.35 -9.29
N PRO A 109 8.62 -13.69 -9.18
CA PRO A 109 9.79 -14.56 -9.29
C PRO A 109 10.56 -14.41 -10.61
N SER A 110 9.84 -14.19 -11.72
CA SER A 110 10.43 -14.02 -13.05
C SER A 110 11.01 -12.63 -13.30
N LYS A 111 10.65 -11.63 -12.48
CA LYS A 111 11.10 -10.23 -12.57
C LYS A 111 11.24 -9.65 -11.16
N PRO A 112 12.29 -10.02 -10.39
CA PRO A 112 12.41 -9.67 -8.98
C PRO A 112 12.47 -8.16 -8.67
N HIS A 113 12.76 -7.33 -9.69
CA HIS A 113 12.70 -5.87 -9.59
C HIS A 113 11.26 -5.31 -9.61
N LEU A 114 10.26 -6.16 -9.86
CA LEU A 114 8.84 -5.82 -9.87
C LEU A 114 8.10 -6.54 -8.74
N CYS A 115 7.12 -5.85 -8.15
CA CYS A 115 6.09 -6.49 -7.35
C CYS A 115 4.81 -6.72 -8.17
N ASN A 116 3.89 -7.52 -7.62
CA ASN A 116 2.58 -7.75 -8.22
C ASN A 116 1.67 -6.50 -8.24
N GLY A 117 2.16 -5.36 -7.71
CA GLY A 117 1.41 -4.12 -7.53
C GLY A 117 0.57 -4.12 -6.26
N PHE A 118 0.01 -2.97 -5.94
CA PHE A 118 -0.83 -2.73 -4.78
C PHE A 118 -2.19 -2.15 -5.20
N THR A 119 -3.23 -2.48 -4.44
CA THR A 119 -4.53 -1.79 -4.47
C THR A 119 -4.51 -0.64 -3.47
N LEU A 120 -4.50 0.60 -3.98
CA LEU A 120 -4.31 1.82 -3.21
C LEU A 120 -5.62 2.40 -2.63
N GLY A 121 -6.61 1.53 -2.43
CA GLY A 121 -7.96 1.90 -2.00
C GLY A 121 -8.86 2.34 -3.15
N SER A 122 -10.12 2.60 -2.79
CA SER A 122 -11.19 2.89 -3.73
C SER A 122 -11.11 4.31 -4.29
N HIS A 123 -11.42 4.48 -5.57
CA HIS A 123 -11.72 5.79 -6.16
C HIS A 123 -13.24 6.07 -6.25
N GLY A 124 -14.04 5.40 -5.41
CA GLY A 124 -15.50 5.54 -5.34
C GLY A 124 -15.98 6.64 -4.39
N LYS A 125 -17.09 6.40 -3.67
CA LYS A 125 -17.87 7.46 -3.01
C LYS A 125 -17.06 8.38 -2.08
N TYR A 126 -16.29 7.87 -1.11
CA TYR A 126 -15.51 8.75 -0.22
C TYR A 126 -14.41 9.52 -0.96
N PHE A 127 -13.92 8.97 -2.08
CA PHE A 127 -12.86 9.60 -2.84
C PHE A 127 -13.43 10.73 -3.69
N GLU A 128 -14.57 10.50 -4.34
CA GLU A 128 -15.26 11.50 -5.17
C GLU A 128 -15.92 12.59 -4.34
N ASP A 129 -16.62 12.20 -3.26
CA ASP A 129 -17.27 13.11 -2.33
C ASP A 129 -16.43 13.18 -1.05
N ARG A 130 -15.54 14.19 -1.00
CA ARG A 130 -14.55 14.37 0.06
C ARG A 130 -15.16 14.62 1.45
N ALA A 131 -16.45 14.97 1.52
CA ALA A 131 -17.19 15.14 2.76
C ALA A 131 -17.97 13.88 3.18
N SER A 132 -18.03 12.86 2.32
CA SER A 132 -18.75 11.62 2.61
C SER A 132 -18.10 10.84 3.74
N THR A 133 -18.94 10.23 4.57
CA THR A 133 -18.57 9.26 5.62
C THR A 133 -18.75 7.81 5.16
N LYS A 134 -19.09 7.57 3.89
CA LYS A 134 -19.33 6.22 3.39
C LYS A 134 -18.01 5.46 3.22
N ASN A 135 -17.85 4.33 3.91
CA ASN A 135 -16.67 3.46 3.83
C ASN A 135 -15.35 4.17 4.23
N ILE A 136 -15.42 5.14 5.14
CA ILE A 136 -14.25 5.90 5.60
C ILE A 136 -14.42 6.36 7.06
N GLN A 137 -13.36 6.32 7.87
CA GLN A 137 -13.41 6.67 9.29
C GLN A 137 -13.69 8.16 9.55
N PHE A 138 -12.99 9.02 8.82
CA PHE A 138 -13.20 10.47 8.78
C PHE A 138 -13.35 10.90 7.32
N PRO A 139 -14.11 11.96 6.99
CA PRO A 139 -14.25 12.38 5.60
C PRO A 139 -12.90 12.60 4.92
N TYR A 140 -12.74 12.16 3.67
CA TYR A 140 -11.43 12.10 3.01
C TYR A 140 -10.72 13.46 3.00
N GLY A 141 -11.46 14.55 2.77
CA GLY A 141 -10.91 15.90 2.74
C GLY A 141 -10.42 16.44 4.08
N THR A 142 -10.61 15.70 5.19
CA THR A 142 -10.17 16.10 6.54
C THR A 142 -8.79 15.55 6.90
N TYR A 143 -8.22 14.65 6.09
CA TYR A 143 -6.87 14.17 6.29
C TYR A 143 -5.85 15.14 5.65
N SER A 144 -4.77 15.41 6.37
CA SER A 144 -3.64 16.21 5.91
C SER A 144 -2.67 15.41 5.01
N GLY A 145 -2.78 14.08 5.00
CA GLY A 145 -1.98 13.20 4.16
C GLY A 145 -2.49 11.77 4.16
N HIS A 146 -2.27 11.08 3.05
CA HIS A 146 -2.72 9.71 2.81
C HIS A 146 -1.53 8.82 2.48
N TYR A 147 -1.04 8.10 3.48
CA TYR A 147 0.17 7.29 3.40
C TYR A 147 -0.15 5.82 3.22
N CYS A 148 0.63 5.17 2.35
CA CYS A 148 0.70 3.72 2.27
C CYS A 148 1.92 3.26 3.08
N LEU A 149 1.69 2.44 4.11
CA LEU A 149 2.74 1.65 4.74
C LEU A 149 2.86 0.35 3.95
N GLY A 150 3.87 0.31 3.08
CA GLY A 150 4.06 -0.74 2.11
C GLY A 150 5.02 -1.83 2.57
N ILE A 151 4.65 -3.08 2.32
CA ILE A 151 5.43 -4.27 2.64
C ILE A 151 5.52 -5.13 1.37
N ILE A 152 6.75 -5.42 0.96
CA ILE A 152 7.06 -6.31 -0.17
C ILE A 152 7.81 -7.51 0.37
N TYR A 153 7.38 -8.72 0.01
CA TYR A 153 8.00 -9.95 0.46
C TYR A 153 8.18 -10.95 -0.68
N ASP A 154 9.04 -11.94 -0.46
CA ASP A 154 9.12 -13.12 -1.30
C ASP A 154 8.18 -14.19 -0.76
N ARG A 155 7.47 -14.88 -1.65
CA ARG A 155 6.69 -16.06 -1.28
C ARG A 155 7.59 -17.29 -1.33
N VAL A 156 7.48 -18.14 -0.32
CA VAL A 156 8.01 -19.49 -0.38
C VAL A 156 7.08 -20.35 -1.23
N ASP A 157 7.64 -21.34 -1.93
CA ASP A 157 6.86 -22.24 -2.78
C ASP A 157 5.85 -23.02 -1.91
N SER A 158 4.60 -23.09 -2.33
CA SER A 158 3.54 -23.80 -1.59
C SER A 158 3.85 -25.28 -1.42
N ARG A 159 4.72 -25.86 -2.26
CA ARG A 159 5.18 -27.26 -2.12
C ARG A 159 6.06 -27.48 -0.90
N ASP A 160 6.69 -26.41 -0.42
CA ASP A 160 7.59 -26.46 0.74
C ASP A 160 6.86 -26.15 2.06
N ILE A 161 5.53 -25.94 2.00
CA ILE A 161 4.68 -25.60 3.14
C ILE A 161 3.62 -26.70 3.31
N ASP A 162 3.76 -27.52 4.35
CA ASP A 162 2.72 -28.48 4.74
C ASP A 162 1.75 -27.82 5.73
N GLU A 163 0.61 -27.37 5.22
CA GLU A 163 -0.47 -26.76 6.02
C GLU A 163 -1.28 -27.78 6.83
N THR A 164 -1.08 -29.09 6.61
CA THR A 164 -1.84 -30.15 7.29
C THR A 164 -1.17 -30.64 8.58
N LYS A 165 0.09 -30.27 8.78
CA LYS A 165 0.89 -30.72 9.90
C LYS A 165 0.69 -29.83 11.13
N ILE A 166 0.43 -30.48 12.26
CA ILE A 166 0.47 -29.83 13.57
C ILE A 166 1.89 -29.97 14.14
N HIS A 167 2.45 -28.86 14.59
CA HIS A 167 3.78 -28.80 15.17
C HIS A 167 3.71 -28.59 16.69
N ASN A 168 4.72 -29.06 17.42
CA ASN A 168 4.88 -28.70 18.83
C ASN A 168 5.61 -27.35 18.94
N VAL A 169 5.27 -26.52 19.92
CA VAL A 169 5.94 -25.23 20.17
C VAL A 169 7.46 -25.33 20.28
N ASP A 170 7.99 -26.43 20.80
CA ASP A 170 9.45 -26.64 20.93
C ASP A 170 10.14 -26.75 19.56
N SER A 171 9.38 -27.01 18.49
CA SER A 171 9.85 -27.08 17.11
C SER A 171 9.67 -25.77 16.32
N LEU A 172 9.22 -24.68 16.95
CA LEU A 172 8.85 -23.42 16.28
C LEU A 172 9.95 -22.88 15.35
N ALA A 173 11.21 -22.90 15.80
CA ALA A 173 12.35 -22.41 15.02
C ALA A 173 12.63 -23.24 13.75
N SER A 174 12.19 -24.51 13.71
CA SER A 174 12.35 -25.42 12.57
C SER A 174 11.24 -25.30 11.53
N ILE A 175 10.16 -24.57 11.83
CA ILE A 175 9.05 -24.37 10.91
C ILE A 175 9.49 -23.40 9.80
N THR A 176 9.33 -23.82 8.55
CA THR A 176 9.58 -22.98 7.38
C THR A 176 8.60 -21.81 7.35
N SER A 177 9.09 -20.57 7.21
CA SER A 177 8.21 -19.41 7.04
C SER A 177 7.59 -19.41 5.64
N VAL A 178 6.34 -18.98 5.53
CA VAL A 178 5.64 -18.90 4.22
C VAL A 178 6.05 -17.71 3.37
N VAL A 179 6.69 -16.73 3.99
CA VAL A 179 7.22 -15.52 3.37
C VAL A 179 8.53 -15.10 4.03
N GLY A 180 9.34 -14.34 3.31
CA GLY A 180 10.60 -13.78 3.81
C GLY A 180 11.09 -12.62 2.96
N ASN A 181 12.33 -12.19 3.23
CA ASN A 181 13.03 -11.13 2.50
C ASN A 181 12.20 -9.84 2.40
N PHE A 182 11.69 -9.37 3.53
CA PHE A 182 10.81 -8.20 3.54
C PHE A 182 11.54 -6.93 3.12
N SER A 183 10.82 -6.03 2.47
CA SER A 183 11.23 -4.64 2.30
C SER A 183 10.06 -3.72 2.56
N PHE A 184 10.34 -2.63 3.24
CA PHE A 184 9.33 -1.69 3.73
C PHE A 184 9.51 -0.33 3.07
N PHE A 185 8.39 0.36 2.87
CA PHE A 185 8.41 1.75 2.45
C PHE A 185 7.22 2.49 3.05
N VAL A 186 7.33 3.81 3.06
CA VAL A 186 6.19 4.70 3.22
C VAL A 186 6.20 5.71 2.09
N ALA A 187 5.03 5.93 1.48
CA ALA A 187 4.84 6.96 0.48
C ALA A 187 3.41 7.47 0.53
N GLU A 188 3.19 8.73 0.16
CA GLU A 188 1.83 9.17 -0.13
C GLU A 188 1.24 8.37 -1.29
N LYS A 189 -0.05 8.05 -1.19
CA LYS A 189 -0.80 7.24 -2.15
C LYS A 189 -0.55 7.68 -3.60
N TRP A 190 -0.63 8.97 -3.86
CA TRP A 190 -0.50 9.55 -5.21
C TRP A 190 0.92 9.45 -5.77
N ARG A 191 1.95 9.39 -4.91
CA ARG A 191 3.37 9.26 -5.30
C ARG A 191 3.71 7.90 -5.87
N ILE A 192 2.91 6.87 -5.60
CA ILE A 192 3.13 5.49 -6.09
C ILE A 192 1.98 5.01 -7.00
N ALA A 193 0.99 5.85 -7.24
CA ALA A 193 -0.17 5.53 -8.06
C ALA A 193 0.21 5.38 -9.55
N SER A 194 -0.50 4.46 -10.20
CA SER A 194 -0.52 4.33 -11.65
C SER A 194 -1.81 4.89 -12.24
N ASP A 195 -1.92 4.90 -13.56
CA ASP A 195 -3.12 5.27 -14.31
C ASP A 195 -4.07 4.08 -14.59
N LYS A 196 -3.89 2.94 -13.90
CA LYS A 196 -4.69 1.72 -14.11
C LYS A 196 -5.34 1.24 -12.83
N SER A 197 -6.50 0.60 -12.99
CA SER A 197 -7.22 -0.04 -11.88
C SER A 197 -6.34 -1.13 -11.26
N GLY A 198 -6.32 -1.21 -9.93
CA GLY A 198 -5.63 -2.26 -9.18
C GLY A 198 -6.41 -3.57 -9.13
N SER A 199 -7.69 -3.55 -9.52
CA SER A 199 -8.57 -4.72 -9.55
C SER A 199 -9.57 -4.64 -10.71
N GLY A 200 -9.94 -5.79 -11.27
CA GLY A 200 -10.90 -5.85 -12.38
C GLY A 200 -12.37 -5.71 -11.97
N ASN A 201 -12.71 -6.15 -10.75
CA ASN A 201 -14.10 -6.25 -10.26
C ASN A 201 -14.52 -5.10 -9.32
N THR A 202 -13.57 -4.41 -8.72
CA THR A 202 -13.78 -3.35 -7.73
C THR A 202 -13.02 -2.10 -8.15
N ALA A 203 -13.57 -0.93 -7.81
CA ALA A 203 -13.07 0.38 -8.22
C ALA A 203 -11.84 0.81 -7.40
N ASN A 204 -10.73 0.06 -7.49
CA ASN A 204 -9.50 0.35 -6.77
C ASN A 204 -8.46 1.02 -7.66
N ILE A 205 -7.77 2.00 -7.11
CA ILE A 205 -6.57 2.61 -7.69
C ILE A 205 -5.44 1.58 -7.67
N GLY A 206 -4.74 1.39 -8.78
CA GLY A 206 -3.57 0.49 -8.86
C GLY A 206 -2.26 1.26 -8.73
N SER A 207 -1.26 0.70 -8.05
CA SER A 207 0.09 1.26 -8.00
C SER A 207 0.91 0.99 -9.27
N ILE A 208 2.07 1.63 -9.38
CA ILE A 208 3.17 1.15 -10.24
C ILE A 208 3.75 -0.16 -9.68
N ASN A 209 4.60 -0.85 -10.45
CA ASN A 209 5.13 -2.17 -10.09
C ASN A 209 6.64 -2.19 -9.78
N ASN A 210 7.41 -1.27 -10.33
CA ASN A 210 8.86 -1.26 -10.15
C ASN A 210 9.22 -0.87 -8.71
N ILE A 211 9.94 -1.75 -8.02
CA ILE A 211 10.19 -1.63 -6.58
C ILE A 211 11.07 -0.41 -6.26
N ALA A 212 12.09 -0.14 -7.08
CA ALA A 212 12.94 1.04 -6.90
C ALA A 212 12.14 2.33 -7.10
N ASP A 213 11.31 2.40 -8.14
CA ASP A 213 10.45 3.57 -8.37
C ASP A 213 9.43 3.76 -7.23
N ILE A 214 8.91 2.69 -6.64
CA ILE A 214 8.00 2.77 -5.48
C ILE A 214 8.74 3.39 -4.29
N PHE A 215 9.95 2.94 -4.01
CA PHE A 215 10.75 3.39 -2.86
C PHE A 215 11.14 4.86 -2.99
N GLU A 216 11.37 5.31 -4.22
CA GLU A 216 11.69 6.69 -4.55
C GLU A 216 10.44 7.58 -4.76
N GLY A 217 9.23 7.01 -4.68
CA GLY A 217 7.98 7.76 -4.91
C GLY A 217 7.83 8.29 -6.34
N LYS A 218 8.36 7.57 -7.34
CA LYS A 218 8.38 7.91 -8.77
C LYS A 218 7.17 7.35 -9.54
N GLY A 219 5.99 7.38 -8.94
CA GLY A 219 4.73 7.04 -9.59
C GLY A 219 4.37 8.01 -10.72
N MET A 220 3.36 7.64 -11.51
CA MET A 220 3.04 8.34 -12.76
C MET A 220 2.66 9.82 -12.56
N PHE A 221 2.10 10.13 -11.39
CA PHE A 221 1.67 11.48 -11.00
C PHE A 221 2.73 12.25 -10.22
N SER A 222 3.87 11.64 -9.88
CA SER A 222 4.85 12.21 -8.93
C SER A 222 5.39 13.58 -9.35
N LYS A 223 5.56 13.84 -10.65
CA LYS A 223 5.95 15.15 -11.19
C LYS A 223 4.77 16.04 -11.59
N LEU A 224 3.57 15.47 -11.79
CA LEU A 224 2.34 16.23 -12.06
C LEU A 224 1.79 16.89 -10.79
N GLY A 225 1.84 16.18 -9.67
CA GLY A 225 1.28 16.61 -8.38
C GLY A 225 -0.02 15.89 -8.00
N GLU A 226 -0.36 15.96 -6.72
CA GLU A 226 -1.53 15.32 -6.11
C GLU A 226 -2.86 15.74 -6.75
N GLN A 227 -2.99 17.02 -7.14
CA GLN A 227 -4.20 17.53 -7.80
C GLN A 227 -4.55 16.78 -9.09
N TRP A 228 -3.54 16.35 -9.87
CA TRP A 228 -3.76 15.59 -11.10
C TRP A 228 -4.14 14.14 -10.81
N PHE A 229 -3.58 13.57 -9.75
CA PHE A 229 -3.99 12.25 -9.26
C PHE A 229 -5.46 12.25 -8.84
N ASP A 230 -5.86 13.25 -8.06
CA ASP A 230 -7.24 13.40 -7.59
C ASP A 230 -8.23 13.59 -8.74
N ASP A 231 -8.02 14.58 -9.60
CA ASP A 231 -8.91 14.88 -10.72
C ASP A 231 -9.01 13.68 -11.69
N TYR A 232 -7.88 13.04 -12.01
CA TYR A 232 -7.87 11.86 -12.87
C TYR A 232 -8.73 10.73 -12.30
N TRP A 233 -8.53 10.37 -11.03
CA TRP A 233 -9.21 9.23 -10.43
C TRP A 233 -10.68 9.50 -10.12
N MET A 234 -11.07 10.74 -9.81
CA MET A 234 -12.47 11.15 -9.71
C MET A 234 -13.21 11.04 -11.05
N ASN A 235 -12.50 11.25 -12.16
CA ASN A 235 -13.06 11.25 -13.52
C ASN A 235 -12.71 9.99 -14.33
N TYR A 236 -12.13 8.98 -13.70
CA TYR A 236 -11.61 7.80 -14.37
C TYR A 236 -12.73 7.09 -15.17
N LYS A 237 -12.56 7.04 -16.49
CA LYS A 237 -13.52 6.47 -17.47
C LYS A 237 -14.91 7.12 -17.49
N LYS A 238 -15.05 8.35 -16.98
CA LYS A 238 -16.32 9.12 -16.99
C LYS A 238 -16.45 10.10 -18.16
N ILE A 239 -15.33 10.53 -18.74
CA ILE A 239 -15.31 11.52 -19.81
C ILE A 239 -15.38 10.83 -21.19
N THR A 240 -16.38 11.23 -21.98
CA THR A 240 -16.57 10.80 -23.37
C THR A 240 -16.31 11.98 -24.30
N VAL A 241 -15.51 11.76 -25.35
CA VAL A 241 -15.14 12.77 -26.35
C VAL A 241 -15.42 12.26 -27.76
N PRO A 242 -15.64 13.12 -28.77
CA PRO A 242 -15.70 12.71 -30.16
C PRO A 242 -14.40 12.00 -30.58
N ASP A 243 -14.52 10.95 -31.40
CA ASP A 243 -13.36 10.16 -31.87
C ASP A 243 -12.74 10.68 -33.18
N GLY A 244 -13.32 11.73 -33.78
CA GLY A 244 -12.90 12.29 -35.06
C GLY A 244 -13.36 11.50 -36.28
N LYS A 245 -14.11 10.42 -36.09
CA LYS A 245 -14.66 9.53 -37.14
C LYS A 245 -16.19 9.53 -37.16
N GLY A 246 -16.82 10.54 -36.55
CA GLY A 246 -18.27 10.62 -36.36
C GLY A 246 -18.81 9.81 -35.19
N GLY A 247 -17.94 9.19 -34.38
CA GLY A 247 -18.29 8.44 -33.19
C GLY A 247 -17.80 9.11 -31.90
N THR A 248 -17.78 8.34 -30.80
CA THR A 248 -17.29 8.79 -29.50
C THR A 248 -16.37 7.75 -28.87
N LYS A 249 -15.44 8.21 -28.03
CA LYS A 249 -14.57 7.36 -27.22
C LYS A 249 -14.48 7.88 -25.79
N LYS A 250 -14.19 6.98 -24.84
CA LYS A 250 -13.87 7.36 -23.46
C LYS A 250 -12.39 7.68 -23.33
N ILE A 251 -12.06 8.67 -22.51
CA ILE A 251 -10.68 8.91 -22.08
C ILE A 251 -10.30 7.81 -21.08
N THR A 252 -9.25 7.04 -21.39
CA THR A 252 -8.87 5.86 -20.59
C THR A 252 -7.39 5.83 -20.19
N SER A 253 -6.60 6.81 -20.63
CA SER A 253 -5.19 6.94 -20.29
C SER A 253 -4.89 8.28 -19.63
N LEU A 254 -3.90 8.31 -18.75
CA LEU A 254 -3.47 9.57 -18.12
C LEU A 254 -2.98 10.59 -19.16
N LYS A 255 -2.29 10.14 -20.21
CA LYS A 255 -1.81 11.02 -21.28
C LYS A 255 -2.95 11.74 -22.01
N GLU A 256 -3.98 11.00 -22.43
CA GLU A 256 -5.17 11.60 -23.04
C GLU A 256 -5.89 12.54 -22.08
N TYR A 257 -5.96 12.17 -20.80
CA TYR A 257 -6.63 12.98 -19.77
C TYR A 257 -5.91 14.32 -19.53
N VAL A 258 -4.59 14.29 -19.35
CA VAL A 258 -3.78 15.50 -19.16
C VAL A 258 -3.89 16.41 -20.39
N ALA A 259 -3.81 15.84 -21.60
CA ALA A 259 -4.00 16.61 -22.83
C ALA A 259 -5.41 17.23 -22.92
N TYR A 260 -6.45 16.48 -22.57
CA TYR A 260 -7.83 16.97 -22.55
C TYR A 260 -8.03 18.14 -21.56
N ARG A 261 -7.41 18.05 -20.38
CA ARG A 261 -7.40 19.12 -19.36
C ARG A 261 -6.40 20.24 -19.67
N LYS A 262 -5.73 20.23 -20.84
CA LYS A 262 -4.71 21.21 -21.26
C LYS A 262 -3.49 21.30 -20.33
N GLY A 263 -3.12 20.19 -19.68
CA GLY A 263 -1.92 20.08 -18.85
C GLY A 263 -0.67 19.64 -19.62
N ASP A 264 0.48 19.66 -18.94
CA ASP A 264 1.75 19.21 -19.50
C ASP A 264 1.94 17.69 -19.35
N ALA A 265 1.71 16.97 -20.45
CA ALA A 265 1.88 15.52 -20.49
C ALA A 265 3.33 15.05 -20.36
N SER A 266 4.34 15.93 -20.49
CA SER A 266 5.76 15.59 -20.31
C SER A 266 6.11 15.32 -18.84
N LEU A 267 5.28 15.78 -17.91
CA LEU A 267 5.39 15.51 -16.48
C LEU A 267 4.87 14.12 -16.08
N ILE A 268 4.26 13.36 -16.99
CA ILE A 268 3.87 11.98 -16.70
C ILE A 268 5.12 11.11 -16.61
N VAL A 269 5.35 10.48 -15.46
CA VAL A 269 6.45 9.54 -15.29
C VAL A 269 6.05 8.17 -15.90
N PRO A 270 6.85 7.60 -16.83
CA PRO A 270 6.55 6.32 -17.43
C PRO A 270 6.76 5.17 -16.44
N LYS A 271 6.03 4.05 -16.62
CA LYS A 271 6.25 2.83 -15.83
C LYS A 271 7.49 2.10 -16.31
N HIS A 272 8.41 1.77 -15.40
CA HIS A 272 9.61 0.99 -15.74
C HIS A 272 9.42 -0.52 -15.48
N ASN A 273 8.45 -1.12 -16.18
CA ASN A 273 8.14 -2.56 -16.06
C ASN A 273 9.00 -3.45 -16.98
N GLY A 274 9.82 -2.85 -17.85
CA GLY A 274 10.75 -3.56 -18.73
C GLY A 274 11.88 -4.22 -17.95
N THR A 275 12.66 -5.07 -18.63
CA THR A 275 13.90 -5.60 -18.08
C THR A 275 14.88 -4.45 -17.82
N PRO A 276 15.55 -4.38 -16.66
CA PRO A 276 16.57 -3.37 -16.42
C PRO A 276 17.61 -3.47 -17.54
N LYS A 277 17.94 -2.36 -18.20
CA LYS A 277 19.08 -2.35 -19.13
C LYS A 277 20.31 -2.70 -18.29
N LYS A 278 21.01 -3.80 -18.63
CA LYS A 278 22.30 -4.10 -18.01
C LYS A 278 23.17 -2.85 -18.17
N VAL A 279 23.55 -2.25 -17.04
CA VAL A 279 24.54 -1.19 -17.02
C VAL A 279 25.83 -1.84 -17.54
N LYS A 280 26.34 -1.34 -18.67
CA LYS A 280 27.64 -1.76 -19.20
C LYS A 280 28.74 -1.12 -18.38
#